data_AF-A0AAW7D652-F1
#
_entry.id   AF-A0AAW7D652-F1
#
_cell.length_a   1.000
_cell.length_b   1.000
_cell.length_c   1.000
_cell.angle_alpha   90.00
_cell.angle_beta   90.00
_cell.angle_gamma   90.00
#
_symmetry.space_group_name_H-M   'P 1'
#
loop_
_entity.id
_entity.type
_entity.pdbx_description
1 polymer ?
#
loop_
_entity_poly.entity_id
_entity_poly.type
_entity_poly.pdbx_seq_one_letter_code
_entity_poly.pdbx_strand_id
1 'polypeptide(L)'
;MKKIVLVAAFMLAGHFGFAQDAAYKADAEKYLEVSGQMKTFDYLTEEIMQNIPEGKRAEFKKEFEVSLKDFKTKMAEIYMQEFTHGEIKELIKLYETPIGKKLYEKNKVLYDKGQIVGTEWGMGLQGMMMKYMEM
;
A
#
# COMPACT_ATOMS: atom_id res chain seq x y z
N MET A 1 42.40 -27.10 2.15
CA MET A 1 42.05 -25.75 1.63
C MET A 1 40.79 -25.76 0.75
N LYS A 2 40.69 -26.59 -0.31
CA LYS A 2 39.49 -26.64 -1.20
C LYS A 2 38.16 -26.88 -0.47
N LYS A 3 38.14 -27.75 0.55
CA LYS A 3 36.96 -28.04 1.39
C LYS A 3 36.54 -26.85 2.28
N ILE A 4 37.50 -26.05 2.74
CA ILE A 4 37.24 -24.84 3.55
C ILE A 4 36.65 -23.73 2.68
N VAL A 5 37.16 -23.58 1.45
CA VAL A 5 36.63 -22.61 0.46
C VAL A 5 35.20 -22.96 0.08
N LEU A 6 34.86 -24.24 -0.13
CA LEU A 6 33.50 -24.68 -0.44
C LEU A 6 32.52 -24.41 0.72
N VAL A 7 32.93 -24.68 1.95
CA VAL A 7 32.11 -24.42 3.14
C VAL A 7 31.91 -22.92 3.38
N ALA A 8 32.94 -22.10 3.17
CA ALA A 8 32.84 -20.65 3.23
C ALA A 8 31.92 -20.10 2.13
N ALA A 9 32.01 -20.61 0.89
CA ALA A 9 31.13 -20.21 -0.21
C ALA A 9 29.66 -20.57 0.06
N PHE A 10 29.39 -21.74 0.64
CA PHE A 10 28.03 -22.16 1.01
C PHE A 10 27.44 -21.32 2.15
N MET A 11 28.25 -20.96 3.15
CA MET A 11 27.83 -20.04 4.21
C MET A 11 27.54 -18.63 3.68
N LEU A 12 28.35 -18.14 2.73
CA LEU A 12 28.11 -16.83 2.10
C LEU A 12 26.81 -16.84 1.28
N ALA A 13 26.53 -17.91 0.51
CA ALA A 13 25.30 -18.02 -0.27
C ALA A 13 24.01 -17.91 0.58
N GLY A 14 24.01 -18.48 1.79
CA GLY A 14 22.88 -18.36 2.72
C GLY A 14 22.62 -16.93 3.19
N HIS A 15 23.66 -16.12 3.38
CA HIS A 15 23.53 -14.71 3.78
C HIS A 15 22.95 -13.84 2.65
N PHE A 16 23.28 -14.16 1.39
CA PHE A 16 22.75 -13.43 0.24
C PHE A 16 21.24 -13.65 0.04
N GLY A 17 20.71 -14.84 0.34
CA GLY A 17 19.28 -15.13 0.27
C GLY A 17 18.45 -14.28 1.23
N PHE A 18 18.80 -14.27 2.52
CA PHE A 18 18.10 -13.46 3.53
C PHE A 18 18.20 -11.95 3.26
N ALA A 19 19.35 -11.48 2.78
CA ALA A 19 19.55 -10.06 2.45
C ALA A 19 18.70 -9.64 1.23
N GLN A 20 18.55 -10.53 0.24
CA GLN A 20 17.73 -10.28 -0.95
C GLN A 20 16.24 -10.19 -0.60
N ASP A 21 15.72 -11.08 0.24
CA ASP A 21 14.31 -11.06 0.65
C ASP A 21 13.97 -9.80 1.49
N ALA A 22 14.87 -9.41 2.41
CA ALA A 22 14.69 -8.20 3.21
C ALA A 22 14.70 -6.94 2.34
N ALA A 23 15.62 -6.85 1.36
CA ALA A 23 15.66 -5.75 0.41
C ALA A 23 14.43 -5.73 -0.50
N TYR A 24 13.92 -6.92 -0.89
CA TYR A 24 12.74 -7.02 -1.71
C TYR A 24 11.50 -6.49 -0.98
N LYS A 25 11.28 -6.94 0.25
CA LYS A 25 10.18 -6.45 1.09
C LYS A 25 10.26 -4.94 1.32
N ALA A 26 11.46 -4.42 1.64
CA ALA A 26 11.65 -2.98 1.84
C ALA A 26 11.32 -2.16 0.58
N ASP A 27 11.69 -2.63 -0.61
CA ASP A 27 11.35 -1.96 -1.87
C ASP A 27 9.84 -2.05 -2.18
N ALA A 28 9.18 -3.16 -1.86
CA ALA A 28 7.72 -3.28 -1.99
C ALA A 28 6.97 -2.33 -1.04
N GLU A 29 7.42 -2.21 0.22
CA GLU A 29 6.89 -1.23 1.17
C GLU A 29 7.13 0.21 0.68
N LYS A 30 8.33 0.51 0.17
CA LYS A 30 8.65 1.82 -0.42
C LYS A 30 7.73 2.13 -1.61
N TYR A 31 7.47 1.16 -2.48
CA TYR A 31 6.54 1.34 -3.60
C TYR A 31 5.14 1.75 -3.12
N LEU A 32 4.58 1.06 -2.12
CA LEU A 32 3.27 1.40 -1.55
C LEU A 32 3.21 2.83 -1.00
N GLU A 33 4.32 3.29 -0.42
CA GLU A 33 4.46 4.65 0.08
C GLU A 33 4.53 5.68 -1.06
N VAL A 34 5.46 5.52 -2.01
CA VAL A 34 5.68 6.53 -3.06
C VAL A 34 4.57 6.56 -4.12
N SER A 35 3.87 5.44 -4.31
CA SER A 35 2.72 5.37 -5.22
C SER A 35 1.47 6.05 -4.67
N GLY A 36 1.43 6.30 -3.36
CA GLY A 36 0.28 6.87 -2.68
C GLY A 36 -0.89 5.89 -2.52
N GLN A 37 -0.70 4.59 -2.76
CA GLN A 37 -1.75 3.60 -2.52
C GLN A 37 -2.20 3.55 -1.07
N MET A 38 -1.27 3.83 -0.14
CA MET A 38 -1.59 3.90 1.28
C MET A 38 -2.33 5.19 1.69
N LYS A 39 -2.35 6.23 0.84
CA LYS A 39 -2.95 7.53 1.18
C LYS A 39 -4.44 7.46 1.41
N THR A 40 -5.16 6.65 0.63
CA THR A 40 -6.59 6.42 0.84
C THR A 40 -6.87 5.93 2.26
N PHE A 41 -6.02 5.04 2.78
CA PHE A 41 -6.15 4.53 4.14
C PHE A 41 -5.79 5.59 5.19
N ASP A 42 -4.83 6.49 4.92
CA ASP A 42 -4.58 7.64 5.78
C ASP A 42 -5.84 8.52 5.90
N TYR A 43 -6.56 8.79 4.79
CA TYR A 43 -7.80 9.58 4.83
C TYR A 43 -8.93 8.88 5.59
N LEU A 44 -9.13 7.58 5.35
CA LEU A 44 -10.09 6.77 6.11
C LEU A 44 -9.75 6.75 7.61
N THR A 45 -8.46 6.72 7.93
CA THR A 45 -7.98 6.79 9.32
C THR A 45 -8.38 8.10 9.97
N GLU A 46 -8.15 9.22 9.29
CA GLU A 46 -8.54 10.55 9.78
C GLU A 46 -10.04 10.61 10.07
N GLU A 47 -10.87 10.07 9.16
CA GLU A 47 -12.32 10.00 9.33
C GLU A 47 -12.73 9.10 10.53
N ILE A 48 -12.15 7.90 10.64
CA ILE A 48 -12.40 7.00 11.78
C ILE A 48 -12.04 7.69 13.09
N MET A 49 -10.87 8.34 13.16
CA MET A 49 -10.38 9.04 14.35
C MET A 49 -11.31 10.18 14.81
N GLN A 50 -11.97 10.86 13.88
CA GLN A 50 -12.95 11.90 14.20
C GLN A 50 -14.16 11.32 14.95
N ASN A 51 -14.56 10.09 14.62
CA ASN A 51 -15.69 9.39 15.23
C ASN A 51 -15.34 8.73 16.59
N ILE A 52 -14.05 8.66 16.96
CA ILE A 52 -13.63 8.13 18.27
C ILE A 52 -13.77 9.23 19.35
N PRO A 53 -14.36 8.91 20.54
CA PRO A 53 -14.41 9.83 21.67
C PRO A 53 -13.04 10.38 22.04
N GLU A 54 -12.93 11.69 22.30
CA GLU A 54 -11.65 12.37 22.47
C GLU A 54 -10.73 11.71 23.52
N GLY A 55 -11.29 11.34 24.68
CA GLY A 55 -10.55 10.66 25.75
C GLY A 55 -10.02 9.26 25.40
N LYS A 56 -10.48 8.66 24.30
CA LYS A 56 -10.06 7.33 23.81
C LYS A 56 -9.16 7.41 22.58
N ARG A 57 -9.02 8.58 21.94
CA ARG A 57 -8.28 8.72 20.68
C ARG A 57 -6.82 8.30 20.79
N ALA A 58 -6.14 8.61 21.89
CA ALA A 58 -4.73 8.27 22.07
C ALA A 58 -4.49 6.74 22.12
N GLU A 59 -5.33 6.03 22.88
CA GLU A 59 -5.29 4.57 23.00
C GLU A 59 -5.65 3.91 21.67
N PHE A 60 -6.77 4.33 21.07
CA PHE A 60 -7.20 3.83 19.77
C PHE A 60 -6.13 4.06 18.69
N LYS A 61 -5.53 5.26 18.63
CA LYS A 61 -4.48 5.58 17.64
C LYS A 61 -3.30 4.61 17.74
N LYS A 62 -2.88 4.26 18.95
CA LYS A 62 -1.77 3.33 19.17
C LYS A 62 -2.08 1.93 18.63
N GLU A 63 -3.26 1.40 18.95
CA GLU A 63 -3.68 0.09 18.43
C GLU A 63 -3.86 0.11 16.91
N PHE A 64 -4.43 1.21 16.41
CA PHE A 64 -4.68 1.40 15.00
C PHE A 64 -3.38 1.51 14.18
N GLU A 65 -2.35 2.19 14.67
CA GLU A 65 -1.03 2.25 14.03
C GLU A 65 -0.38 0.85 13.91
N VAL A 66 -0.55 -0.01 14.90
CA VAL A 66 -0.09 -1.41 14.83
C VAL A 66 -0.88 -2.18 13.77
N SER A 67 -2.20 -2.00 13.71
CA SER A 67 -3.05 -2.61 12.69
C SER A 67 -2.67 -2.14 11.28
N LEU A 68 -2.46 -0.85 11.07
CA LEU A 68 -2.01 -0.30 9.79
C LEU A 68 -0.65 -0.84 9.37
N LYS A 69 0.28 -1.04 10.30
CA LYS A 69 1.60 -1.60 10.00
C LYS A 69 1.50 -3.04 9.51
N ASP A 70 0.67 -3.86 10.16
CA ASP A 70 0.38 -5.24 9.71
C ASP A 70 -0.27 -5.25 8.33
N PHE A 71 -1.23 -4.36 8.09
CA PHE A 71 -1.86 -4.21 6.78
C PHE A 71 -0.85 -3.82 5.68
N LYS A 72 0.01 -2.81 5.92
CA LYS A 72 1.08 -2.42 4.98
C LYS A 72 2.01 -3.58 4.66
N THR A 73 2.37 -4.36 5.68
CA THR A 73 3.22 -5.54 5.54
C THR A 73 2.59 -6.58 4.61
N LYS A 74 1.31 -6.92 4.84
CA LYS A 74 0.57 -7.89 4.01
C LYS A 74 0.36 -7.38 2.58
N MET A 75 0.12 -6.08 2.42
CA MET A 75 0.05 -5.47 1.10
C MET A 75 1.38 -5.62 0.35
N ALA A 76 2.52 -5.34 1.00
CA ALA A 76 3.83 -5.50 0.38
C ALA A 76 4.08 -6.96 -0.05
N GLU A 77 3.66 -7.93 0.77
CA GLU A 77 3.77 -9.35 0.45
C GLU A 77 2.94 -9.75 -0.77
N ILE A 78 1.72 -9.20 -0.94
CA ILE A 78 0.92 -9.39 -2.17
C ILE A 78 1.69 -8.86 -3.39
N TYR A 79 2.29 -7.67 -3.29
CA TYR A 79 3.11 -7.13 -4.39
C TYR A 79 4.33 -7.99 -4.69
N MET A 80 4.94 -8.60 -3.68
CA MET A 80 6.07 -9.52 -3.87
C MET A 80 5.68 -10.83 -4.57
N GLN A 81 4.41 -11.23 -4.48
CA GLN A 81 3.87 -12.42 -5.15
C GLN A 81 3.55 -12.18 -6.63
N GLU A 82 3.11 -10.97 -6.96
CA GLU A 82 2.62 -10.63 -8.30
C GLU A 82 3.69 -9.97 -9.19
N PHE A 83 4.70 -9.36 -8.59
CA PHE A 83 5.80 -8.71 -9.30
C PHE A 83 7.12 -9.38 -8.97
N THR A 84 8.15 -9.10 -9.75
CA THR A 84 9.53 -9.38 -9.40
C THR A 84 10.16 -8.17 -8.70
N HIS A 85 11.27 -8.39 -7.99
CA HIS A 85 12.01 -7.29 -7.36
C HIS A 85 12.47 -6.22 -8.36
N GLY A 86 12.79 -6.63 -9.59
CA GLY A 86 13.16 -5.70 -10.66
C GLY A 86 11.99 -4.80 -11.07
N GLU A 87 10.81 -5.37 -11.26
CA GLU A 87 9.60 -4.62 -11.64
C GLU A 87 9.16 -3.66 -10.52
N ILE A 88 9.23 -4.08 -9.26
CA ILE A 88 8.96 -3.18 -8.12
C ILE A 88 9.91 -1.97 -8.14
N LYS A 89 11.19 -2.17 -8.45
CA LYS A 89 12.15 -1.05 -8.60
C LYS A 89 11.82 -0.15 -9.77
N GLU A 90 11.33 -0.68 -10.89
CA GLU A 90 10.88 0.12 -12.03
C GLU A 90 9.63 0.94 -11.70
N LEU A 91 8.68 0.34 -10.97
CA LEU A 91 7.50 1.05 -10.47
C LEU A 91 7.89 2.19 -9.51
N ILE A 92 8.85 1.97 -8.61
CA ILE A 92 9.38 3.04 -7.75
C ILE A 92 9.94 4.19 -8.61
N LYS A 93 10.77 3.88 -9.61
CA LYS A 93 11.35 4.89 -10.51
C LYS A 93 10.28 5.72 -11.21
N LEU A 94 9.18 5.09 -11.64
CA LEU A 94 8.05 5.81 -12.25
C LEU A 94 7.50 6.88 -11.29
N TYR A 95 7.29 6.53 -10.01
CA TYR A 95 6.78 7.48 -9.01
C TYR A 95 7.81 8.52 -8.56
N GLU A 96 9.11 8.28 -8.78
CA GLU A 96 10.17 9.27 -8.55
C GLU A 96 10.27 10.32 -9.67
N THR A 97 9.62 10.10 -10.83
CA THR A 97 9.54 11.10 -11.92
C THR A 97 8.70 12.33 -11.52
N PRO A 98 8.85 13.48 -12.20
CA PRO A 98 8.01 14.66 -11.93
C PRO A 98 6.52 14.39 -12.06
N ILE A 99 6.10 13.58 -13.05
CA ILE A 99 4.69 13.23 -13.23
C ILE A 99 4.20 12.26 -12.16
N GLY A 100 5.03 11.30 -11.74
CA GLY A 100 4.74 10.38 -10.66
C GLY A 100 4.53 11.10 -9.32
N LYS A 101 5.44 12.03 -8.98
CA LYS A 101 5.30 12.89 -7.80
C LYS A 101 4.05 13.76 -7.86
N LYS A 102 3.76 14.36 -9.03
CA LYS A 102 2.51 15.12 -9.23
C LYS A 102 1.27 14.24 -9.03
N LEU A 103 1.29 12.99 -9.49
CA LEU A 103 0.18 12.06 -9.27
C LEU A 103 -0.01 11.78 -7.78
N TYR A 104 1.08 11.54 -7.03
CA TYR A 104 1.05 11.37 -5.58
C TYR A 104 0.45 12.60 -4.87
N GLU A 105 0.92 13.81 -5.21
CA GLU A 105 0.40 15.06 -4.63
C GLU A 105 -1.09 15.29 -4.94
N LYS A 106 -1.55 14.83 -6.11
CA LYS A 106 -2.95 14.95 -6.52
C LYS A 106 -3.85 13.85 -5.97
N ASN A 107 -3.32 12.85 -5.26
CA ASN A 107 -4.08 11.72 -4.73
C ASN A 107 -5.31 12.18 -3.92
N LYS A 108 -5.14 13.11 -2.95
CA LYS A 108 -6.28 13.65 -2.18
C LYS A 108 -7.33 14.34 -3.06
N VAL A 109 -6.88 15.20 -3.98
CA VAL A 109 -7.79 15.95 -4.88
C VAL A 109 -8.58 14.99 -5.77
N LEU A 110 -7.94 13.93 -6.25
CA LEU A 110 -8.60 12.89 -7.05
C LEU A 110 -9.56 12.06 -6.20
N TYR A 111 -9.19 11.71 -4.97
CA TYR A 111 -10.05 11.02 -4.01
C TYR A 111 -11.32 11.83 -3.71
N ASP A 112 -11.18 13.09 -3.30
CA ASP A 112 -12.31 13.96 -2.96
C ASP A 112 -13.26 14.14 -4.16
N LYS A 113 -12.71 14.35 -5.37
CA LYS A 113 -13.51 14.44 -6.60
C LYS A 113 -14.17 13.12 -6.99
N GLY A 114 -13.46 12.00 -6.80
CA GLY A 114 -13.96 10.67 -7.08
C GLY A 114 -15.15 10.30 -6.20
N GLN A 115 -15.15 10.70 -4.93
CA GLN A 115 -16.30 10.50 -4.03
C GLN A 115 -17.57 11.20 -4.55
N ILE A 116 -17.45 12.43 -5.04
CA ILE A 116 -18.59 13.18 -5.62
C ILE A 116 -19.15 12.44 -6.84
N VAL A 117 -18.28 12.11 -7.81
CA VAL A 117 -18.67 11.40 -9.04
C VAL A 117 -19.27 10.02 -8.72
N GLY A 118 -18.68 9.30 -7.76
CA GLY A 118 -19.18 7.99 -7.33
C GLY A 118 -20.57 8.07 -6.69
N THR A 119 -20.83 9.11 -5.90
CA THR A 119 -22.15 9.37 -5.29
C THR A 119 -23.20 9.65 -6.37
N GLU A 120 -22.89 10.52 -7.34
CA GLU A 120 -23.76 10.82 -8.47
C GLU A 120 -24.10 9.57 -9.28
N TRP A 121 -23.09 8.76 -9.60
CA TRP A 121 -23.27 7.50 -10.30
C TRP A 121 -24.12 6.51 -9.49
N GLY A 122 -23.90 6.39 -8.18
CA GLY A 122 -24.67 5.50 -7.30
C GLY A 122 -26.16 5.83 -7.25
N MET A 123 -26.53 7.12 -7.22
CA MET A 123 -27.93 7.55 -7.31
C MET A 123 -28.56 7.17 -8.66
N GLY A 124 -27.82 7.37 -9.75
CA GLY A 124 -28.26 6.97 -11.10
C GLY A 124 -28.45 5.45 -11.21
N LEU A 125 -27.52 4.68 -10.63
CA LEU A 125 -27.60 3.22 -10.59
C LEU A 125 -28.82 2.74 -9.80
N GLN A 126 -29.11 3.34 -8.65
CA GLN A 126 -30.33 3.00 -7.88
C GLN A 126 -31.59 3.24 -8.71
N GLY A 127 -31.67 4.37 -9.42
CA GLY A 127 -32.75 4.67 -10.36
C GLY A 127 -32.87 3.63 -11.47
N MET A 128 -31.74 3.17 -12.02
CA MET A 128 -31.72 2.09 -13.02
C MET A 128 -32.22 0.77 -12.43
N MET A 129 -31.74 0.37 -11.25
CA MET A 129 -32.12 -0.89 -10.61
C MET A 129 -33.60 -0.96 -10.29
N MET A 130 -34.22 0.14 -9.81
CA MET A 130 -35.66 0.19 -9.53
C MET A 130 -36.51 -0.19 -10.75
N LYS A 131 -36.11 0.20 -11.97
CA LYS A 131 -36.81 -0.17 -13.22
C LYS A 131 -36.84 -1.68 -13.49
N TYR A 132 -35.90 -2.43 -12.92
CA TYR A 132 -35.78 -3.88 -13.09
C TYR A 132 -36.18 -4.67 -11.84
N MET A 133 -36.44 -3.99 -10.72
CA MET A 133 -36.94 -4.60 -9.47
C MET A 133 -38.47 -4.56 -9.35
N GLU A 134 -39.15 -3.74 -10.15
CA GLU A 134 -40.60 -3.90 -10.35
C GLU A 134 -40.86 -5.18 -11.16
N MET A 135 -41.13 -6.28 -10.44
CA MET A 135 -41.82 -7.48 -10.94
C MET A 135 -43.26 -7.50 -10.43
#